data_AF-A0A8T4RX25-F1
#
_entry.id   AF-A0A8T4RX25-F1
#
_cell.length_a   1.000
_cell.length_b   1.000
_cell.length_c   1.000
_cell.angle_alpha   90.00
_cell.angle_beta   90.00
_cell.angle_gamma   90.00
#
_symmetry.space_group_name_H-M   'P 1'
#
loop_
_entity.id
_entity.type
_entity.pdbx_description
1 polymer ?
#
loop_
_entity_poly.entity_id
_entity_poly.type
_entity_poly.pdbx_seq_one_letter_code
_entity_poly.pdbx_strand_id
1 'polypeptide(L)'
;MRTLDTYIGIEPFAVLVDNSPQLSRLAGKARKLKSLLFPERLGAVKSLALGAMVNAYEGMMQAPEVGIPEIDSDGELRMTQGNLEEISQFEDIVFNRHPLSYALEKKAGCCRYQSALFFVLGYEADLGDKHFIQVAPVNPRVNTAFNEVIQGGQSHLVSIFRESLKDQSLDYARQNPRLFEHAFKKLPGCDFFSYHRAHSGLVLVSNPSSHVEQL
;
A
#
# COMPACT_ATOMS: atom_id res chain seq x y z
N MET A 1 2.88 -0.07 25.01
CA MET A 1 1.88 -0.12 23.92
C MET A 1 1.12 1.20 23.93
N ARG A 2 1.06 1.94 22.82
CA ARG A 2 0.30 3.19 22.72
C ARG A 2 -0.93 2.94 21.87
N THR A 3 -2.11 3.15 22.44
CA THR A 3 -3.37 3.20 21.71
C THR A 3 -3.47 4.53 20.97
N LEU A 4 -3.96 4.50 19.74
CA LEU A 4 -4.20 5.67 18.91
C LEU A 4 -5.69 5.78 18.60
N ASP A 5 -6.24 6.98 18.75
CA ASP A 5 -7.66 7.26 18.49
C ASP A 5 -7.95 7.45 16.99
N THR A 6 -6.91 7.62 16.18
CA THR A 6 -6.99 7.87 14.74
C THR A 6 -5.77 7.34 14.01
N TYR A 7 -5.94 6.99 12.73
CA TYR A 7 -4.84 6.71 11.82
C TYR A 7 -4.17 7.99 11.30
N ILE A 8 -4.73 9.18 11.51
CA ILE A 8 -4.04 10.40 11.08
C ILE A 8 -2.78 10.61 11.93
N GLY A 9 -1.64 10.79 11.28
CA GLY A 9 -0.33 10.97 11.90
C GLY A 9 0.46 9.68 12.13
N ILE A 10 -0.03 8.51 11.69
CA ILE A 10 0.77 7.28 11.70
C ILE A 10 1.73 7.24 10.51
N GLU A 11 2.85 6.53 10.64
CA GLU A 11 3.85 6.40 9.57
C GLU A 11 4.18 4.92 9.24
N PRO A 12 3.20 4.11 8.81
CA PRO A 12 3.43 2.71 8.46
C PRO A 12 4.45 2.60 7.34
N PHE A 13 5.55 1.90 7.62
CA PHE A 13 6.63 1.68 6.67
C PHE A 13 7.09 2.98 5.97
N ALA A 14 7.26 4.04 6.78
CA ALA A 14 7.71 5.38 6.37
C ALA A 14 6.77 6.11 5.39
N VAL A 15 5.47 5.79 5.41
CA VAL A 15 4.41 6.55 4.72
C VAL A 15 3.59 7.31 5.74
N LEU A 16 3.75 8.63 5.81
CA LEU A 16 2.92 9.47 6.67
C LEU A 16 1.46 9.45 6.19
N VAL A 17 0.56 9.00 7.04
CA VAL A 17 -0.88 9.07 6.82
C VAL A 17 -1.38 10.43 7.31
N ASP A 18 -1.41 11.39 6.41
CA ASP A 18 -1.86 12.75 6.66
C ASP A 18 -3.34 12.96 6.30
N ASN A 19 -3.93 14.03 6.82
CA ASN A 19 -5.32 14.36 6.54
C ASN A 19 -5.42 15.07 5.18
N SER A 20 -5.97 14.40 4.18
CA SER A 20 -6.19 14.95 2.84
C SER A 20 -7.61 14.76 2.33
N PRO A 21 -8.14 15.64 1.46
CA PRO A 21 -9.48 15.50 0.90
C PRO A 21 -9.69 14.19 0.13
N GLN A 22 -8.67 13.71 -0.58
CA GLN A 22 -8.67 12.44 -1.31
C GLN A 22 -8.87 11.27 -0.34
N LEU A 23 -8.08 11.23 0.74
CA LEU A 23 -8.19 10.19 1.76
C LEU A 23 -9.54 10.26 2.46
N SER A 24 -10.00 11.45 2.87
CA SER A 24 -11.31 11.61 3.53
C SER A 24 -12.46 11.09 2.65
N ARG A 25 -12.42 11.32 1.33
CA ARG A 25 -13.42 10.79 0.39
C ARG A 25 -13.38 9.27 0.31
N LEU A 26 -12.19 8.67 0.20
CA LEU A 26 -12.04 7.21 0.14
C LEU A 26 -12.45 6.55 1.47
N ALA A 27 -12.04 7.11 2.61
CA ALA A 27 -12.47 6.71 3.95
C ALA A 27 -14.00 6.80 4.10
N GLY A 28 -14.62 7.87 3.59
CA GLY A 28 -16.06 8.02 3.54
C GLY A 28 -16.77 6.92 2.72
N LYS A 29 -16.17 6.48 1.61
CA LYS A 29 -16.67 5.33 0.84
C LYS A 29 -16.49 4.02 1.63
N ALA A 30 -15.32 3.81 2.23
CA ALA A 30 -15.02 2.62 3.01
C ALA A 30 -15.97 2.45 4.21
N ARG A 31 -16.30 3.52 4.92
CA ARG A 31 -17.27 3.49 6.03
C ARG A 31 -18.66 2.98 5.64
N LYS A 32 -19.08 3.19 4.40
CA LYS A 32 -20.39 2.71 3.90
C LYS A 32 -20.40 1.19 3.65
N LEU A 33 -19.25 0.52 3.70
CA LEU A 33 -19.12 -0.92 3.47
C LEU A 33 -19.30 -1.75 4.75
N LYS A 34 -19.45 -1.12 5.92
CA LYS A 34 -19.53 -1.81 7.23
C LYS A 34 -20.65 -2.84 7.33
N SER A 35 -21.75 -2.62 6.61
CA SER A 35 -22.92 -3.51 6.61
C SER A 35 -22.76 -4.75 5.74
N LEU A 36 -21.71 -4.82 4.91
CA LEU A 36 -21.45 -5.96 4.05
C LEU A 36 -20.86 -7.13 4.86
N LEU A 37 -21.12 -8.35 4.39
CA LEU A 37 -20.46 -9.54 4.93
C LEU A 37 -18.96 -9.50 4.61
N PHE A 38 -18.16 -10.18 5.43
CA PHE A 38 -16.70 -10.11 5.32
C PHE A 38 -16.15 -10.32 3.90
N PRO A 39 -16.53 -11.37 3.13
CA PRO A 39 -15.97 -11.57 1.79
C PRO A 39 -16.29 -10.42 0.82
N GLU A 40 -17.52 -9.91 0.86
CA GLU A 40 -17.97 -8.80 0.01
C GLU A 40 -17.31 -7.49 0.44
N ARG A 41 -17.20 -7.26 1.75
CA ARG A 41 -16.52 -6.12 2.34
C ARG A 41 -15.04 -6.10 1.98
N LEU A 42 -14.36 -7.23 2.08
CA LEU A 42 -12.97 -7.38 1.66
C LEU A 42 -12.80 -7.07 0.18
N GLY A 43 -13.61 -7.67 -0.68
CA GLY A 43 -13.61 -7.38 -2.12
C GLY A 43 -13.82 -5.89 -2.42
N ALA A 44 -14.80 -5.25 -1.78
CA ALA A 44 -15.10 -3.85 -1.98
C ALA A 44 -13.98 -2.90 -1.50
N VAL A 45 -13.36 -3.20 -0.35
CA VAL A 45 -12.21 -2.41 0.16
C VAL A 45 -11.00 -2.56 -0.77
N LYS A 46 -10.72 -3.79 -1.28
CA LYS A 46 -9.66 -4.02 -2.26
C LYS A 46 -9.91 -3.22 -3.53
N SER A 47 -11.13 -3.24 -4.06
CA SER A 47 -11.53 -2.46 -5.24
C SER A 47 -11.35 -0.95 -5.03
N LEU A 48 -11.67 -0.42 -3.84
CA LEU A 48 -11.39 0.98 -3.52
C LEU A 48 -9.90 1.31 -3.53
N ALA A 49 -9.07 0.43 -2.96
CA ALA A 49 -7.62 0.62 -2.93
C ALA A 49 -6.99 0.52 -4.33
N LEU A 50 -7.37 -0.50 -5.11
CA LEU A 50 -6.92 -0.71 -6.49
C LEU A 50 -7.34 0.43 -7.43
N GLY A 51 -8.55 0.96 -7.25
CA GLY A 51 -9.05 2.08 -8.05
C GLY A 51 -8.48 3.45 -7.66
N ALA A 52 -7.77 3.56 -6.53
CA ALA A 52 -7.24 4.83 -6.05
C ALA A 52 -5.89 5.19 -6.69
N MET A 53 -5.05 4.20 -6.99
CA MET A 53 -3.70 4.40 -7.48
C MET A 53 -3.26 3.28 -8.43
N VAL A 54 -2.56 3.64 -9.51
CA VAL A 54 -1.87 2.68 -10.37
C VAL A 54 -0.57 2.20 -9.71
N ASN A 55 -0.03 1.08 -10.20
CA ASN A 55 1.23 0.54 -9.72
C ASN A 55 2.42 1.37 -10.27
N ALA A 56 3.05 2.16 -9.40
CA ALA A 56 4.17 3.01 -9.80
C ALA A 56 5.41 2.20 -10.23
N TYR A 57 5.64 1.03 -9.63
CA TYR A 57 6.76 0.17 -10.03
C TYR A 57 6.55 -0.38 -11.45
N GLU A 58 5.34 -0.83 -11.77
CA GLU A 58 5.01 -1.25 -13.13
C GLU A 58 5.17 -0.11 -14.13
N GLY A 59 4.68 1.10 -13.81
CA GLY A 59 4.86 2.28 -14.66
C GLY A 59 6.34 2.61 -14.91
N MET A 60 7.18 2.50 -13.87
CA MET A 60 8.63 2.68 -13.99
C MET A 60 9.30 1.59 -14.84
N MET A 61 8.85 0.33 -14.75
CA MET A 61 9.46 -0.80 -15.49
C MET A 61 8.99 -0.88 -16.95
N GLN A 62 7.78 -0.41 -17.25
CA GLN A 62 7.20 -0.39 -18.60
C GLN A 62 7.54 0.89 -19.36
N ALA A 63 8.10 1.88 -18.67
CA ALA A 63 8.73 3.01 -19.29
C ALA A 63 9.71 2.53 -20.37
N PRO A 64 9.58 2.95 -21.64
CA PRO A 64 10.60 2.65 -22.63
C PRO A 64 11.94 3.14 -22.08
N GLU A 65 12.98 2.31 -22.16
CA GLU A 65 14.35 2.74 -21.89
C GLU A 65 14.56 4.09 -22.56
N VAL A 66 15.00 5.07 -21.77
CA VAL A 66 15.21 6.44 -22.19
C VAL A 66 15.88 6.47 -23.58
N GLY A 67 15.13 6.95 -24.58
CA GLY A 67 15.65 7.31 -25.90
C GLY A 67 15.70 6.18 -26.93
N ILE A 68 14.57 5.88 -27.57
CA ILE A 68 14.62 5.70 -29.02
C ILE A 68 14.45 7.11 -29.59
N PRO A 69 15.48 7.69 -30.23
CA PRO A 69 15.32 8.92 -30.94
C PRO A 69 14.25 8.77 -32.01
N GLU A 70 13.19 9.57 -31.93
CA GLU A 70 12.39 9.82 -33.12
C GLU A 70 13.10 10.92 -33.90
N ILE A 71 13.49 10.57 -35.13
CA ILE A 71 13.98 11.52 -36.11
C ILE A 71 12.73 12.19 -36.67
N ASP A 72 12.58 13.49 -36.41
CA ASP A 72 11.47 14.23 -36.99
C ASP A 72 11.63 14.39 -38.51
N SER A 73 10.62 14.96 -39.17
CA SER A 73 10.62 15.19 -40.62
C SER A 73 11.79 16.06 -41.11
N ASP A 74 12.47 16.77 -40.21
CA ASP A 74 13.58 17.67 -40.49
C ASP A 74 14.95 17.03 -40.16
N GLY A 75 14.96 15.80 -39.65
CA GLY A 75 16.18 15.07 -39.32
C GLY A 75 16.71 15.31 -37.91
N GLU A 76 15.97 16.01 -37.05
CA GLU A 76 16.40 16.31 -35.68
C GLU A 76 15.96 15.22 -34.69
N LEU A 77 16.86 14.89 -33.75
CA LEU A 77 16.53 14.02 -32.62
C LEU A 77 15.58 14.73 -31.67
N ARG A 78 14.34 14.27 -31.56
CA ARG A 78 13.41 14.73 -30.52
C ARG A 78 13.09 13.62 -29.53
N MET A 79 13.38 13.90 -28.26
CA MET A 79 12.82 13.15 -27.13
C MET A 79 11.47 13.75 -26.79
N THR A 80 10.39 12.97 -26.79
CA THR A 80 9.06 13.44 -26.39
C THR A 80 9.05 13.72 -24.88
N GLN A 81 9.12 15.00 -24.52
CA GLN A 81 9.20 15.53 -23.15
C GLN A 81 8.12 14.95 -22.20
N GLY A 82 6.94 14.61 -22.73
CA GLY A 82 5.83 14.03 -21.95
C GLY A 82 6.11 12.64 -21.35
N ASN A 83 6.95 11.81 -21.99
CA ASN A 83 7.28 10.48 -21.45
C ASN A 83 8.25 10.57 -20.26
N LEU A 84 9.15 11.56 -20.24
CA LEU A 84 10.15 11.70 -19.16
C LEU A 84 9.54 12.18 -17.85
N GLU A 85 8.54 13.07 -17.90
CA GLU A 85 7.88 13.58 -16.70
C GLU A 85 7.05 12.49 -16.00
N GLU A 86 6.39 11.62 -16.77
CA GLU A 86 5.60 10.50 -16.23
C GLU A 86 6.50 9.43 -15.59
N ILE A 87 7.64 9.11 -16.22
CA ILE A 87 8.63 8.18 -15.66
C ILE A 87 9.22 8.74 -14.37
N SER A 88 9.64 10.00 -14.37
CA SER A 88 10.20 10.69 -13.21
C SER A 88 9.22 10.69 -12.03
N GLN A 89 7.93 10.85 -12.29
CA GLN A 89 6.90 10.75 -11.25
C GLN A 89 6.84 9.34 -10.63
N PHE A 90 6.92 8.28 -11.43
CA PHE A 90 6.89 6.92 -10.89
C PHE A 90 8.16 6.58 -10.10
N GLU A 91 9.33 6.97 -10.59
CA GLU A 91 10.61 6.82 -9.87
C GLU A 91 10.57 7.57 -8.53
N ASP A 92 10.07 8.81 -8.53
CA ASP A 92 9.92 9.62 -7.33
C ASP A 92 9.02 8.93 -6.28
N ILE A 93 7.88 8.38 -6.69
CA ILE A 93 7.00 7.59 -5.82
C ILE A 93 7.71 6.33 -5.29
N VAL A 94 8.46 5.63 -6.13
CA VAL A 94 9.13 4.37 -5.74
C VAL A 94 10.27 4.63 -4.75
N PHE A 95 11.13 5.61 -5.00
CA PHE A 95 12.39 5.78 -4.27
C PHE A 95 12.36 6.84 -3.16
N ASN A 96 11.52 7.88 -3.26
CA ASN A 96 11.52 9.00 -2.31
C ASN A 96 10.36 8.90 -1.30
N ARG A 97 10.56 9.40 -0.07
CA ARG A 97 9.53 9.37 0.97
C ARG A 97 8.56 10.53 0.79
N HIS A 98 7.28 10.21 0.71
CA HIS A 98 6.18 11.16 0.59
C HIS A 98 5.04 10.80 1.56
N PRO A 99 4.18 11.75 1.93
CA PRO A 99 2.92 11.44 2.60
C PRO A 99 1.97 10.66 1.67
N LEU A 100 1.00 9.97 2.25
CA LEU A 100 -0.01 9.22 1.50
C LEU A 100 -0.84 10.14 0.58
N SER A 101 -1.09 11.38 0.99
CA SER A 101 -1.78 12.39 0.17
C SER A 101 -1.11 12.63 -1.18
N TYR A 102 0.23 12.68 -1.22
CA TYR A 102 0.98 12.88 -2.46
C TYR A 102 0.77 11.73 -3.44
N ALA A 103 0.88 10.48 -2.97
CA ALA A 103 0.62 9.30 -3.79
C ALA A 103 -0.82 9.26 -4.33
N LEU A 104 -1.80 9.67 -3.51
CA LEU A 104 -3.20 9.80 -3.92
C LEU A 104 -3.44 10.92 -4.94
N GLU A 105 -2.73 12.05 -4.82
CA GLU A 105 -2.78 13.15 -5.79
C GLU A 105 -2.22 12.71 -7.14
N LYS A 106 -1.06 12.03 -7.12
CA LYS A 106 -0.41 11.46 -8.30
C LYS A 106 -1.13 10.23 -8.85
N LYS A 107 -2.11 9.69 -8.12
CA LYS A 107 -2.82 8.44 -8.42
C LYS A 107 -1.86 7.29 -8.72
N ALA A 108 -0.72 7.25 -8.04
CA ALA A 108 0.34 6.30 -8.25
C ALA A 108 0.94 5.88 -6.91
N GLY A 109 1.13 4.58 -6.71
CA GLY A 109 1.66 4.05 -5.46
C GLY A 109 2.53 2.82 -5.68
N CYS A 110 3.56 2.68 -4.86
CA CYS A 110 4.29 1.42 -4.69
C CYS A 110 3.76 0.66 -3.46
N CYS A 111 4.37 -0.49 -3.13
CA CYS A 111 3.87 -1.43 -2.12
C CYS A 111 3.56 -0.78 -0.76
N ARG A 112 4.38 0.17 -0.31
CA ARG A 112 4.17 0.89 0.96
C ARG A 112 2.91 1.76 0.95
N TYR A 113 2.68 2.53 -0.10
CA TYR A 113 1.52 3.43 -0.20
C TYR A 113 0.23 2.64 -0.38
N GLN A 114 0.27 1.59 -1.21
CA GLN A 114 -0.89 0.73 -1.44
C GLN A 114 -1.27 -0.07 -0.19
N SER A 115 -0.28 -0.57 0.57
CA SER A 115 -0.52 -1.26 1.84
C SER A 115 -1.03 -0.30 2.93
N ALA A 116 -0.46 0.90 3.03
CA ALA A 116 -0.92 1.93 3.96
C ALA A 116 -2.35 2.38 3.65
N LEU A 117 -2.68 2.63 2.38
CA LEU A 117 -4.05 2.97 1.97
C LEU A 117 -5.02 1.84 2.34
N PHE A 118 -4.71 0.60 1.96
CA PHE A 118 -5.59 -0.53 2.25
C PHE A 118 -5.82 -0.72 3.75
N PHE A 119 -4.80 -0.48 4.57
CA PHE A 119 -4.93 -0.50 6.02
C PHE A 119 -5.92 0.55 6.54
N VAL A 120 -5.78 1.80 6.08
CA VAL A 120 -6.69 2.90 6.48
C VAL A 120 -8.11 2.62 6.02
N LEU A 121 -8.30 2.17 4.77
CA LEU A 121 -9.62 1.82 4.25
C LEU A 121 -10.21 0.62 5.00
N GLY A 122 -9.38 -0.35 5.37
CA GLY A 122 -9.78 -1.48 6.20
C GLY A 122 -10.26 -1.04 7.58
N TYR A 123 -9.53 -0.13 8.23
CA TYR A 123 -9.91 0.45 9.52
C TYR A 123 -11.28 1.12 9.44
N GLU A 124 -11.48 1.97 8.42
CA GLU A 124 -12.73 2.70 8.20
C GLU A 124 -13.90 1.79 7.82
N ALA A 125 -13.65 0.72 7.08
CA ALA A 125 -14.65 -0.28 6.71
C ALA A 125 -14.91 -1.30 7.83
N ASP A 126 -14.15 -1.25 8.93
CA ASP A 126 -14.23 -2.25 9.99
C ASP A 126 -13.99 -3.68 9.48
N LEU A 127 -12.95 -3.81 8.65
CA LEU A 127 -12.77 -4.91 7.71
C LEU A 127 -12.60 -6.28 8.37
N GLY A 128 -11.93 -6.38 9.52
CA GLY A 128 -11.64 -7.64 10.20
C GLY A 128 -11.54 -7.47 11.71
N ASP A 129 -11.45 -8.58 12.44
CA ASP A 129 -11.24 -8.60 13.89
C ASP A 129 -9.85 -8.08 14.26
N LYS A 130 -8.85 -8.36 13.41
CA LYS A 130 -7.50 -7.79 13.47
C LYS A 130 -7.03 -7.46 12.05
N HIS A 131 -6.19 -6.44 11.90
CA HIS A 131 -5.54 -6.10 10.65
C HIS A 131 -4.13 -5.60 10.94
N PHE A 132 -3.16 -6.11 10.21
CA PHE A 132 -1.74 -5.80 10.34
C PHE A 132 -1.17 -5.31 9.02
N ILE A 133 -0.30 -4.31 9.08
CA ILE A 133 0.65 -4.04 7.99
C ILE A 133 1.90 -4.88 8.28
N GLN A 134 2.25 -5.71 7.31
CA GLN A 134 3.40 -6.59 7.34
C GLN A 134 4.44 -6.11 6.34
N VAL A 135 5.71 -6.33 6.65
CA VAL A 135 6.83 -6.10 5.74
C VAL A 135 7.67 -7.35 5.68
N ALA A 136 8.09 -7.76 4.50
CA ALA A 136 8.96 -8.92 4.31
C ALA A 136 10.09 -8.61 3.33
N PRO A 137 11.28 -9.24 3.51
CA PRO A 137 12.34 -9.16 2.53
C PRO A 137 11.95 -9.95 1.28
N VAL A 138 12.13 -9.34 0.13
CA VAL A 138 12.01 -10.00 -1.18
C VAL A 138 13.37 -10.58 -1.57
N ASN A 139 14.42 -9.78 -1.40
CA ASN A 139 15.82 -10.16 -1.60
C ASN A 139 16.70 -9.29 -0.66
N PRO A 140 18.03 -9.41 -0.66
CA PRO A 140 18.89 -8.66 0.26
C PRO A 140 18.79 -7.13 0.17
N ARG A 141 18.22 -6.58 -0.90
CA ARG A 141 18.15 -5.13 -1.17
C ARG A 141 16.72 -4.57 -1.17
N VAL A 142 15.71 -5.43 -1.28
CA VAL A 142 14.33 -5.01 -1.49
C VAL A 142 13.43 -5.63 -0.44
N ASN A 143 12.61 -4.78 0.19
CA ASN A 143 11.52 -5.17 1.07
C ASN A 143 10.18 -4.84 0.39
N THR A 144 9.15 -5.58 0.74
CA THR A 144 7.78 -5.31 0.29
C THR A 144 6.83 -5.21 1.48
N ALA A 145 5.76 -4.44 1.30
CA ALA A 145 4.69 -4.31 2.27
C ALA A 145 3.41 -5.00 1.77
N PHE A 146 2.71 -5.65 2.68
CA PHE A 146 1.41 -6.28 2.45
C PHE A 146 0.59 -6.24 3.74
N ASN A 147 -0.64 -6.71 3.65
CA ASN A 147 -1.59 -6.66 4.75
C ASN A 147 -2.01 -8.08 5.14
N GLU A 148 -2.24 -8.27 6.44
CA GLU A 148 -2.87 -9.47 6.98
C GLU A 148 -4.15 -9.06 7.69
N VAL A 149 -5.27 -9.66 7.31
CA VAL A 149 -6.58 -9.44 7.94
C VAL A 149 -7.01 -10.74 8.61
N ILE A 150 -7.34 -10.68 9.89
CA ILE A 150 -7.87 -11.82 10.64
C ILE A 150 -9.37 -11.61 10.84
N GLN A 151 -10.19 -12.57 10.43
CA GLN A 151 -11.64 -12.58 10.66
C GLN A 151 -12.07 -13.98 11.08
N GLY A 152 -12.77 -14.09 12.22
CA GLY A 152 -13.27 -15.39 12.70
C GLY A 152 -12.16 -16.44 12.89
N GLY A 153 -10.97 -15.99 13.27
CA GLY A 153 -9.77 -16.83 13.41
C GLY A 153 -9.06 -17.22 12.11
N GLN A 154 -9.60 -16.85 10.95
CA GLN A 154 -8.95 -17.09 9.65
C GLN A 154 -8.06 -15.90 9.26
N SER A 155 -6.84 -16.20 8.79
CA SER A 155 -5.91 -15.20 8.27
C SER A 155 -6.05 -15.06 6.75
N HIS A 156 -6.12 -13.81 6.29
CA HIS A 156 -6.23 -13.42 4.88
C HIS A 156 -5.09 -12.48 4.53
N LEU A 157 -4.16 -12.97 3.70
CA LEU A 157 -3.01 -12.21 3.24
C LEU A 157 -3.38 -11.45 1.96
N VAL A 158 -3.18 -10.14 1.97
CA VAL A 158 -3.59 -9.22 0.91
C VAL A 158 -2.42 -8.36 0.47
N SER A 159 -2.13 -8.36 -0.83
CA SER A 159 -1.13 -7.46 -1.41
C SER A 159 -1.75 -6.68 -2.56
N ILE A 160 -2.23 -5.47 -2.26
CA ILE A 160 -2.76 -4.55 -3.28
C ILE A 160 -1.70 -4.27 -4.35
N PHE A 161 -0.43 -4.24 -3.98
CA PHE A 161 0.67 -4.16 -4.94
C PHE A 161 0.61 -5.25 -6.00
N ARG A 162 0.63 -6.51 -5.59
CA ARG A 162 0.61 -7.65 -6.52
C ARG A 162 -0.67 -7.69 -7.35
N GLU A 163 -1.80 -7.34 -6.72
CA GLU A 163 -3.11 -7.31 -7.38
C GLU A 163 -3.28 -6.13 -8.34
N SER A 164 -2.52 -5.06 -8.16
CA SER A 164 -2.54 -3.89 -9.05
C SER A 164 -1.69 -4.04 -10.31
N LEU A 165 -0.83 -5.07 -10.37
CA LEU A 165 0.02 -5.33 -11.54
C LEU A 165 -0.83 -5.83 -12.71
N LYS A 166 -0.73 -5.16 -13.86
CA LYS A 166 -1.31 -5.62 -15.12
C LYS A 166 -0.47 -6.74 -15.72
N ASP A 167 0.85 -6.59 -15.68
CA ASP A 167 1.84 -7.59 -16.06
C ASP A 167 2.38 -8.31 -14.82
N GLN A 168 1.94 -9.55 -14.67
CA GLN A 168 2.31 -10.42 -13.56
C GLN A 168 3.78 -10.87 -13.59
N SER A 169 4.50 -10.68 -14.70
CA SER A 169 5.94 -10.93 -14.78
C SER A 169 6.76 -9.94 -13.93
N LEU A 170 6.19 -8.76 -13.66
CA LEU A 170 6.80 -7.69 -12.87
C LEU A 170 6.58 -7.83 -11.35
N ASP A 171 5.92 -8.91 -10.93
CA ASP A 171 5.72 -9.24 -9.52
C ASP A 171 7.05 -9.63 -8.85
N TYR A 172 7.82 -8.63 -8.43
CA TYR A 172 9.12 -8.85 -7.79
C TYR A 172 9.01 -9.67 -6.50
N ALA A 173 7.84 -9.69 -5.84
CA ALA A 173 7.63 -10.46 -4.62
C ALA A 173 7.75 -11.97 -4.85
N ARG A 174 7.63 -12.46 -6.10
CA ARG A 174 7.87 -13.87 -6.46
C ARG A 174 9.30 -14.34 -6.23
N GLN A 175 10.26 -13.41 -6.12
CA GLN A 175 11.65 -13.74 -5.80
C GLN A 175 11.81 -14.38 -4.41
N ASN A 176 10.82 -14.17 -3.50
CA ASN A 176 10.75 -14.87 -2.24
C ASN A 176 9.45 -15.71 -2.15
N PRO A 177 9.50 -17.04 -2.41
CA PRO A 177 8.32 -17.90 -2.31
C PRO A 177 7.79 -18.05 -0.88
N ARG A 178 8.58 -17.70 0.14
CA ARG A 178 8.23 -17.73 1.56
C ARG A 178 7.98 -16.35 2.13
N LEU A 179 7.61 -15.39 1.27
CA LEU A 179 7.42 -13.98 1.64
C LEU A 179 6.60 -13.80 2.92
N PHE A 180 5.48 -14.51 2.99
CA PHE A 180 4.52 -14.39 4.10
C PHE A 180 5.04 -15.02 5.40
N GLU A 181 5.91 -16.02 5.31
CA GLU A 181 6.55 -16.65 6.48
C GLU A 181 7.73 -15.81 7.01
N HIS A 182 8.31 -14.98 6.16
CA HIS A 182 9.47 -14.14 6.48
C HIS A 182 9.08 -12.70 6.85
N ALA A 183 7.83 -12.46 7.24
CA ALA A 183 7.42 -11.14 7.72
C ALA A 183 8.26 -10.71 8.93
N PHE A 184 8.76 -9.48 8.90
CA PHE A 184 9.54 -8.91 10.00
C PHE A 184 8.67 -8.68 11.22
N LYS A 185 9.15 -9.10 12.39
CA LYS A 185 8.54 -8.72 13.68
C LYS A 185 8.85 -7.27 14.08
N LYS A 186 9.96 -6.73 13.55
CA LYS A 186 10.46 -5.35 13.72
C LYS A 186 11.51 -5.07 12.65
N LEU A 187 11.56 -3.84 12.15
CA LEU A 187 12.58 -3.34 11.21
C LEU A 187 13.09 -1.98 11.73
N PRO A 188 14.42 -1.78 11.88
CA PRO A 188 14.96 -0.52 12.39
C PRO A 188 14.52 0.69 11.55
N GLY A 189 14.05 1.76 12.21
CA GLY A 189 13.61 2.98 11.55
C GLY A 189 12.27 2.89 10.83
N CYS A 190 11.50 1.82 11.04
CA CYS A 190 10.14 1.67 10.51
C CYS A 190 9.16 1.33 11.64
N ASP A 191 8.04 2.04 11.64
CA ASP A 191 6.91 1.71 12.49
C ASP A 191 5.94 0.78 11.77
N PHE A 192 5.40 -0.13 12.57
CA PHE A 192 4.42 -1.13 12.15
C PHE A 192 3.15 -0.88 12.92
N PHE A 193 2.01 -1.04 12.27
CA PHE A 193 0.71 -0.73 12.86
C PHE A 193 -0.26 -1.89 12.69
N SER A 194 -1.13 -2.02 13.68
CA SER A 194 -2.24 -2.96 13.66
C SER A 194 -3.45 -2.36 14.34
N TYR A 195 -4.64 -2.73 13.90
CA TYR A 195 -5.86 -2.47 14.67
C TYR A 195 -6.61 -3.76 14.97
N HIS A 196 -7.42 -3.74 16.02
CA HIS A 196 -8.30 -4.86 16.36
C HIS A 196 -9.63 -4.37 16.94
N ARG A 197 -10.64 -5.24 16.91
CA ARG A 197 -11.94 -4.99 17.52
C ARG A 197 -11.90 -5.24 19.03
N ALA A 198 -12.17 -4.21 19.80
CA ALA A 198 -12.48 -4.25 21.22
C ALA A 198 -13.98 -4.00 21.46
N HIS A 199 -14.43 -4.18 22.71
CA HIS A 199 -15.83 -3.97 23.10
C HIS A 199 -16.35 -2.56 22.79
N SER A 200 -15.48 -1.55 22.82
CA SER A 200 -15.81 -0.15 22.55
C SER A 200 -15.57 0.30 21.10
N GLY A 201 -15.13 -0.58 20.21
CA GLY A 201 -14.78 -0.27 18.83
C GLY A 201 -13.39 -0.73 18.42
N LEU A 202 -12.87 -0.20 17.31
CA LEU A 202 -11.52 -0.52 16.84
C LEU A 202 -10.46 0.23 17.65
N VAL A 203 -9.38 -0.46 17.99
CA VAL A 203 -8.23 0.07 18.72
C VAL A 203 -7.01 -0.04 17.82
N LEU A 204 -6.41 1.10 17.46
CA LEU A 204 -5.17 1.16 16.67
C LEU A 204 -3.94 1.20 17.58
N VAL A 205 -2.91 0.45 17.23
CA VAL A 205 -1.71 0.26 18.04
C VAL A 205 -0.46 0.30 17.16
N SER A 206 0.62 0.88 17.69
CA SER A 206 1.97 0.77 17.11
C SER A 206 2.75 -0.42 17.69
N ASN A 207 3.49 -1.11 16.82
CA ASN A 207 4.40 -2.23 17.08
C ASN A 207 3.75 -3.62 17.33
N PRO A 208 3.69 -4.52 16.32
CA PRO A 208 2.95 -5.78 16.34
C PRO A 208 3.61 -6.88 17.18
N SER A 209 4.91 -6.77 17.51
CA SER A 209 5.62 -7.78 18.32
C SER A 209 5.01 -7.92 19.72
N SER A 210 4.38 -6.87 20.26
CA SER A 210 3.65 -6.87 21.52
C SER A 210 2.21 -7.40 21.43
N HIS A 211 1.69 -7.67 20.24
CA HIS A 211 0.25 -7.89 20.01
C HIS A 211 -0.13 -9.34 19.69
N VAL A 212 0.86 -10.20 19.44
CA VAL A 212 0.67 -11.66 19.31
C VAL A 212 0.73 -12.36 20.68
N GLU A 213 1.32 -11.72 21.71
CA GLU A 213 1.52 -12.33 23.03
C GLU A 213 0.53 -11.87 24.12
N GLN A 214 -0.35 -10.87 23.85
CA GLN A 214 -1.20 -10.24 24.88
C GLN A 214 -2.72 -10.41 24.70
N LEU A 215 -3.19 -11.28 23.80
CA LEU A 215 -4.59 -11.71 23.69
C LEU A 215 -4.63 -13.23 23.48
#